data_AF-A0A7S3Y7C5-F1
#
_entry.id   AF-A0A7S3Y7C5-F1
#
_cell.length_a   1.000
_cell.length_b   1.000
_cell.length_c   1.000
_cell.angle_alpha   90.00
_cell.angle_beta   90.00
_cell.angle_gamma   90.00
#
_symmetry.space_group_name_H-M   'P 1'
#
loop_
_entity.id
_entity.type
_entity.pdbx_description
1 polymer ?
#
loop_
_entity_poly.entity_id
_entity_poly.type
_entity_poly.pdbx_seq_one_letter_code
_entity_poly.pdbx_strand_id
1 'polypeptide(L)'
;MDFRLSILEDELEELEEKVTYLEQIFQPNDTLPKSFSLANGFIIREVQKHDTQQVQDLIRESLLENNDHPSVKKFVKNTMKKQLRDISRDFTGNGSKGQFWVCENLEKRLIVGCVGLLYKTNQEGELKHLAV
;
A
#
# COMPACT_ATOMS: atom_id res chain seq x y z
N MET A 1 -30.91 8.23 41.83
CA MET A 1 -29.92 7.73 40.86
C MET A 1 -29.69 8.83 39.85
N ASP A 2 -28.44 9.22 39.66
CA ASP A 2 -28.03 10.44 38.96
C ASP A 2 -28.16 10.24 37.44
N PHE A 3 -28.98 11.05 36.78
CA PHE A 3 -29.30 10.92 35.35
C PHE A 3 -28.08 11.03 34.43
N ARG A 4 -26.96 11.55 34.95
CA ARG A 4 -25.67 11.63 34.27
C ARG A 4 -24.89 10.32 34.29
N LEU A 5 -25.10 9.48 35.31
CA LEU A 5 -24.46 8.17 35.39
C LEU A 5 -25.07 7.21 34.38
N SER A 6 -26.39 7.23 34.18
CA SER A 6 -27.05 6.36 33.20
C SER A 6 -26.64 6.65 31.76
N ILE A 7 -26.44 7.92 31.39
CA ILE A 7 -25.99 8.28 30.04
C ILE A 7 -24.57 7.76 29.77
N LEU A 8 -23.70 7.83 30.78
CA LEU A 8 -22.32 7.35 30.65
C LEU A 8 -22.25 5.82 30.58
N GLU A 9 -23.16 5.12 31.25
CA GLU A 9 -23.28 3.66 31.18
C GLU A 9 -23.75 3.23 29.78
N ASP A 10 -24.75 3.89 29.21
CA ASP A 10 -25.24 3.62 27.85
C ASP A 10 -24.16 3.90 26.78
N GLU A 11 -23.43 5.02 26.91
CA GLU A 11 -22.32 5.35 25.99
C GLU A 11 -21.16 4.36 26.09
N LEU A 12 -20.88 3.84 27.29
CA LEU A 12 -19.83 2.85 27.51
C LEU A 12 -20.21 1.51 26.89
N GLU A 13 -21.46 1.08 27.04
CA GLU A 13 -21.99 -0.16 26.45
C GLU A 13 -21.94 -0.09 24.92
N GLU A 14 -22.31 1.05 24.31
CA GLU A 14 -22.20 1.26 22.87
C GLU A 14 -20.74 1.23 22.36
N LEU A 15 -19.80 1.76 23.16
CA LEU A 15 -18.37 1.70 22.86
C LEU A 15 -17.82 0.28 22.95
N GLU A 16 -18.22 -0.49 23.96
CA GLU A 16 -17.83 -1.89 24.14
C GLU A 16 -18.36 -2.78 23.00
N GLU A 17 -19.60 -2.56 22.54
CA GLU A 17 -20.14 -3.26 21.36
C GLU A 17 -19.36 -2.92 20.08
N LYS A 18 -19.01 -1.66 19.87
CA LYS A 18 -18.19 -1.23 18.71
C LYS A 18 -16.79 -1.82 18.75
N VAL A 19 -16.15 -1.83 19.91
CA VAL A 19 -14.82 -2.45 20.08
C VAL A 19 -14.90 -3.94 19.81
N THR A 20 -15.90 -4.63 20.36
CA THR A 20 -16.13 -6.06 20.13
C THR A 20 -16.36 -6.37 18.65
N TYR A 21 -17.16 -5.55 17.95
CA TYR A 21 -17.39 -5.68 16.51
C TYR A 21 -16.10 -5.48 15.70
N LEU A 22 -15.27 -4.51 16.08
CA LEU A 22 -13.97 -4.28 15.44
C LEU A 22 -12.99 -5.43 15.69
N GLU A 23 -12.96 -6.01 16.90
CA GLU A 23 -12.16 -7.19 17.25
C GLU A 23 -12.62 -8.46 16.52
N GLN A 24 -13.91 -8.58 16.20
CA GLN A 24 -14.42 -9.67 15.36
C GLN A 24 -14.02 -9.54 13.89
N ILE A 25 -13.87 -8.31 13.39
CA ILE A 25 -13.41 -8.02 12.02
C ILE A 25 -11.88 -8.15 11.90
N PHE A 26 -11.16 -7.79 12.96
CA PHE A 26 -9.71 -7.83 13.01
C PHE A 26 -9.26 -8.85 14.04
N GLN A 27 -9.04 -10.10 13.62
CA GLN A 27 -8.29 -11.00 14.49
C GLN A 27 -6.83 -10.51 14.57
N PRO A 28 -6.20 -10.53 15.77
CA PRO A 28 -4.80 -10.14 15.92
C PRO A 28 -3.80 -10.98 15.10
N ASN A 29 -4.27 -12.08 14.50
CA ASN A 29 -3.53 -12.94 13.57
C ASN A 29 -4.09 -12.94 12.14
N ASP A 30 -5.06 -12.08 11.82
CA ASP A 30 -5.50 -11.92 10.44
C ASP A 30 -4.34 -11.34 9.63
N THR A 31 -3.65 -12.22 8.91
CA THR A 31 -2.80 -11.81 7.83
C THR A 31 -3.65 -10.96 6.90
N LEU A 32 -3.31 -9.67 6.80
CA LEU A 32 -3.92 -8.77 5.82
C LEU A 32 -4.08 -9.53 4.50
N PRO A 33 -5.29 -9.54 3.90
CA PRO A 33 -5.52 -10.29 2.68
C PRO A 33 -4.47 -9.90 1.65
N LYS A 34 -3.65 -10.88 1.23
CA LYS A 34 -2.49 -10.67 0.35
C LYS A 34 -2.88 -10.20 -1.07
N SER A 35 -4.18 -10.20 -1.36
CA SER A 35 -4.75 -9.71 -2.61
C SER A 35 -6.23 -9.38 -2.50
N PHE A 36 -6.71 -8.48 -3.35
CA PHE A 36 -8.10 -8.06 -3.50
C PHE A 36 -8.48 -8.04 -4.98
N SER A 37 -9.57 -8.70 -5.36
CA SER A 37 -10.11 -8.62 -6.72
C SER A 37 -11.07 -7.42 -6.86
N LEU A 38 -10.92 -6.68 -7.95
CA LEU A 38 -11.81 -5.60 -8.33
C LEU A 38 -12.79 -6.08 -9.40
N ALA A 39 -13.99 -5.50 -9.46
CA ALA A 39 -15.09 -5.94 -10.33
C ALA A 39 -14.77 -5.96 -11.84
N ASN A 40 -13.71 -5.26 -12.26
CA ASN A 40 -13.34 -5.08 -13.67
C ASN A 40 -12.17 -5.97 -14.14
N GLY A 41 -11.93 -7.11 -13.48
CA GLY A 41 -10.83 -8.01 -13.85
C GLY A 41 -9.44 -7.51 -13.45
N PHE A 42 -9.38 -6.60 -12.48
CA PHE A 42 -8.13 -6.17 -11.86
C PHE A 42 -7.94 -6.86 -10.51
N ILE A 43 -6.69 -7.05 -10.11
CA ILE A 43 -6.33 -7.57 -8.80
C ILE A 43 -5.28 -6.66 -8.17
N ILE A 44 -5.51 -6.23 -6.93
CA ILE A 44 -4.50 -5.60 -6.09
C ILE A 44 -3.81 -6.72 -5.33
N ARG A 45 -2.49 -6.83 -5.37
CA ARG A 45 -1.74 -7.88 -4.69
C ARG A 45 -0.35 -7.41 -4.29
N GLU A 46 0.28 -8.12 -3.36
CA GLU A 46 1.68 -7.88 -3.03
C GLU A 46 2.57 -8.11 -4.27
N VAL A 47 3.56 -7.23 -4.45
CA VAL A 47 4.51 -7.31 -5.56
C VAL A 47 5.30 -8.62 -5.49
N GLN A 48 5.46 -9.24 -6.65
CA GLN A 48 6.24 -10.45 -6.83
C GLN A 48 7.55 -10.10 -7.54
N LYS A 49 8.56 -10.96 -7.38
CA LYS A 49 9.88 -10.76 -8.00
C LYS A 49 9.80 -10.56 -9.52
N HIS A 50 8.84 -11.22 -10.19
CA HIS A 50 8.65 -11.11 -11.64
C HIS A 50 8.00 -9.79 -12.09
N ASP A 51 7.35 -9.04 -11.19
CA ASP A 51 6.73 -7.76 -11.53
C ASP A 51 7.75 -6.62 -11.63
N THR A 52 8.97 -6.82 -11.09
CA THR A 52 9.99 -5.79 -10.91
C THR A 52 10.22 -4.94 -12.16
N GLN A 53 10.31 -5.58 -13.33
CA GLN A 53 10.56 -4.86 -14.59
C GLN A 53 9.37 -3.98 -14.97
N GLN A 54 8.14 -4.53 -14.94
CA GLN A 54 6.92 -3.76 -15.27
C GLN A 54 6.71 -2.59 -14.31
N VAL A 55 6.96 -2.79 -13.02
CA VAL A 55 6.88 -1.73 -12.00
C VAL A 55 7.91 -0.62 -12.26
N GLN A 56 9.14 -0.98 -12.61
CA GLN A 56 10.17 0.01 -12.95
C GLN A 56 9.79 0.81 -14.20
N ASP A 57 9.23 0.16 -15.20
CA ASP A 57 8.83 0.82 -16.43
C ASP A 57 7.64 1.74 -16.20
N LEU A 58 6.62 1.29 -15.45
CA LEU A 58 5.48 2.10 -15.04
C LEU A 58 5.90 3.36 -14.27
N ILE A 59 6.78 3.23 -13.26
CA ILE A 59 7.27 4.39 -12.50
C ILE A 59 8.09 5.33 -13.39
N ARG A 60 8.90 4.79 -14.30
CA ARG A 60 9.67 5.60 -15.25
C ARG A 60 8.75 6.39 -16.16
N GLU A 61 7.74 5.74 -16.72
CA GLU A 61 6.77 6.34 -17.62
C GLU A 61 5.98 7.42 -16.89
N SER A 62 5.42 7.13 -15.72
CA SER A 62 4.69 8.10 -14.89
C SER A 62 5.53 9.33 -14.51
N LEU A 63 6.84 9.17 -14.26
CA LEU A 63 7.74 10.31 -13.97
C LEU A 63 8.12 11.13 -15.21
N LEU A 64 8.01 10.55 -16.40
CA LEU A 64 8.32 11.19 -17.68
C LEU A 64 7.07 11.73 -18.37
N GLU A 65 5.88 11.27 -17.97
CA GLU A 65 4.61 11.79 -18.46
C GLU A 65 4.57 13.32 -18.24
N ASN A 66 4.35 14.02 -19.35
CA ASN A 66 4.29 15.48 -19.43
C ASN A 66 5.60 16.24 -19.17
N ASN A 67 6.77 15.58 -19.09
CA ASN A 67 8.05 16.27 -18.86
C ASN A 67 9.21 15.73 -19.72
N ASP A 68 9.40 16.32 -20.90
CA ASP A 68 10.50 15.96 -21.81
C ASP A 68 11.82 16.71 -21.53
N HIS A 69 11.84 17.52 -20.45
CA HIS A 69 12.97 18.37 -20.12
C HIS A 69 14.22 17.53 -19.74
N PRO A 70 15.42 17.83 -20.29
CA PRO A 70 16.63 17.03 -20.05
C PRO A 70 17.03 16.90 -18.57
N SER A 71 16.71 17.88 -17.73
CA SER A 71 16.94 17.80 -16.28
C SER A 71 16.04 16.78 -15.60
N VAL A 72 14.78 16.63 -16.04
CA VAL A 72 13.84 15.61 -15.55
C VAL A 72 14.32 14.23 -15.97
N LYS A 73 14.74 14.05 -17.23
CA LYS A 73 15.35 12.79 -17.68
C LYS A 73 16.58 12.39 -16.86
N LYS A 74 17.44 13.35 -16.50
CA LYS A 74 18.62 13.11 -15.63
C LYS A 74 18.20 12.80 -14.19
N PHE A 75 17.21 13.50 -13.66
CA PHE A 75 16.63 13.24 -12.35
C PHE A 75 16.03 11.84 -12.28
N VAL A 76 15.13 11.48 -13.21
CA VAL A 76 14.54 10.15 -13.32
C VAL A 76 15.63 9.09 -13.42
N LYS A 77 16.62 9.24 -14.31
CA LYS A 77 17.73 8.28 -14.43
C LYS A 77 18.50 8.08 -13.11
N ASN A 78 18.66 9.13 -12.30
CA ASN A 78 19.30 9.06 -10.99
C ASN A 78 18.39 8.44 -9.92
N THR A 79 17.11 8.80 -9.91
CA THR A 79 16.08 8.26 -9.00
C THR A 79 15.87 6.77 -9.24
N MET A 80 15.72 6.36 -10.50
CA MET A 80 15.60 4.95 -10.91
C MET A 80 16.80 4.12 -10.45
N LYS A 81 18.03 4.66 -10.54
CA LYS A 81 19.24 3.95 -10.11
C LYS A 81 19.36 3.78 -8.60
N LYS A 82 18.86 4.73 -7.82
CA LYS A 82 19.02 4.76 -6.35
C LYS A 82 17.85 4.14 -5.61
N GLN A 83 16.61 4.34 -6.08
CA GLN A 83 15.41 3.98 -5.32
C GLN A 83 14.77 2.66 -5.75
N LEU A 84 14.90 2.27 -7.02
CA LEU A 84 14.21 1.05 -7.52
C LEU A 84 15.09 -0.19 -7.55
N ARG A 85 16.40 -0.02 -7.33
CA ARG A 85 17.33 -1.14 -7.17
C ARG A 85 17.01 -1.97 -5.92
N ASP A 86 16.31 -1.38 -4.96
CA ASP A 86 15.97 -1.95 -3.67
C ASP A 86 14.47 -2.25 -3.49
N ILE A 87 13.58 -2.18 -4.50
CA ILE A 87 12.14 -2.53 -4.30
C ILE A 87 12.01 -3.92 -3.65
N SER A 88 12.79 -4.89 -4.14
CA SER A 88 12.78 -6.23 -3.57
C SER A 88 13.40 -6.30 -2.18
N ARG A 89 14.39 -5.44 -1.87
CA ARG A 89 15.07 -5.42 -0.58
C ARG A 89 14.26 -4.69 0.50
N ASP A 90 13.72 -3.54 0.14
CA ASP A 90 13.00 -2.63 1.03
C ASP A 90 11.60 -3.14 1.36
N PHE A 91 11.01 -3.96 0.47
CA PHE A 91 9.60 -4.36 0.58
C PHE A 91 9.31 -5.87 0.47
N THR A 92 10.24 -6.74 0.04
CA THR A 92 9.93 -8.19 -0.18
C THR A 92 10.81 -9.17 0.62
N GLY A 93 11.32 -8.80 1.80
CA GLY A 93 12.24 -9.64 2.58
C GLY A 93 11.98 -9.62 4.10
N ASN A 94 12.51 -10.63 4.81
CA ASN A 94 12.49 -10.68 6.28
C ASN A 94 13.24 -9.47 6.86
N GLY A 95 12.51 -8.55 7.49
CA GLY A 95 13.04 -7.27 7.97
C GLY A 95 12.74 -6.08 7.05
N SER A 96 11.89 -6.25 6.04
CA SER A 96 11.33 -5.11 5.30
C SER A 96 10.62 -4.16 6.26
N LYS A 97 10.84 -2.88 6.07
CA LYS A 97 10.17 -1.82 6.85
C LYS A 97 8.85 -1.42 6.19
N GLY A 98 8.30 -2.25 5.30
CA GLY A 98 7.18 -1.85 4.47
C GLY A 98 6.61 -2.98 3.63
N GLN A 99 5.53 -2.65 2.93
CA GLN A 99 4.85 -3.50 1.96
C GLN A 99 4.76 -2.79 0.63
N PHE A 100 4.76 -3.55 -0.46
CA PHE A 100 4.62 -2.99 -1.80
C PHE A 100 3.54 -3.73 -2.57
N TRP A 101 2.60 -2.97 -3.11
CA TRP A 101 1.40 -3.46 -3.73
C TRP A 101 1.37 -3.05 -5.19
N VAL A 102 0.82 -3.93 -6.02
CA VAL A 102 0.60 -3.72 -7.45
C VAL A 102 -0.85 -3.96 -7.80
N CYS A 103 -1.35 -3.23 -8.79
CA CYS A 103 -2.61 -3.49 -9.46
C CYS A 103 -2.32 -4.17 -10.80
N GLU A 104 -2.72 -5.43 -10.96
CA GLU A 104 -2.60 -6.18 -12.20
C GLU A 104 -3.95 -6.22 -12.93
N ASN A 105 -3.95 -5.92 -14.22
CA ASN A 105 -5.03 -6.29 -15.11
C ASN A 105 -4.87 -7.76 -15.51
N LEU A 106 -5.78 -8.64 -15.07
CA LEU A 106 -5.66 -10.08 -15.28
C LEU A 106 -5.83 -10.51 -16.74
N GLU A 107 -6.60 -9.76 -17.53
CA GLU A 107 -6.84 -10.04 -18.94
C GLU A 107 -5.57 -9.79 -19.77
N LYS A 108 -4.91 -8.64 -19.51
CA LYS A 108 -3.70 -8.21 -20.24
C LYS A 108 -2.40 -8.68 -19.60
N ARG A 109 -2.45 -9.21 -18.37
CA ARG A 109 -1.28 -9.58 -17.56
C ARG A 109 -0.30 -8.42 -17.39
N LEU A 110 -0.85 -7.22 -17.20
CA LEU A 110 -0.11 -5.96 -17.13
C LEU A 110 -0.27 -5.34 -15.74
N ILE A 111 0.83 -4.91 -15.15
CA ILE A 111 0.80 -4.04 -13.97
C ILE A 111 0.41 -2.62 -14.42
N VAL A 112 -0.72 -2.14 -13.94
CA VAL A 112 -1.31 -0.83 -14.28
C VAL A 112 -1.23 0.18 -13.15
N GLY A 113 -0.69 -0.22 -12.01
CA GLY A 113 -0.57 0.64 -10.85
C GLY A 113 0.33 0.02 -9.79
N CYS A 114 1.02 0.85 -9.02
CA CYS A 114 1.80 0.38 -7.89
C CYS A 114 1.89 1.41 -6.77
N VAL A 115 2.14 0.93 -5.55
CA VAL A 115 2.44 1.78 -4.39
C VAL A 115 3.26 1.00 -3.35
N GLY A 116 4.26 1.67 -2.78
CA GLY A 116 5.00 1.20 -1.61
C GLY A 116 4.53 1.92 -0.35
N LEU A 117 4.31 1.18 0.73
CA LEU A 117 4.05 1.70 2.06
C LEU A 117 5.23 1.37 2.96
N LEU A 118 5.89 2.41 3.50
CA LEU A 118 6.97 2.27 4.47
C LEU A 118 6.43 2.59 5.88
N TYR A 119 6.54 1.64 6.79
CA TYR A 119 6.23 1.80 8.20
C TYR A 119 7.25 2.69 8.89
N LYS A 120 6.78 3.69 9.62
CA LYS A 120 7.57 4.56 10.50
C LYS A 120 7.25 4.25 11.97
N THR A 121 8.02 4.88 12.86
CA THR A 121 7.68 4.92 14.29
C THR A 121 6.40 5.74 14.50
N ASN A 122 5.74 5.56 15.65
CA ASN A 122 4.57 6.34 16.08
C ASN A 122 3.29 6.13 15.25
N GLN A 123 3.04 4.93 14.73
CA GLN A 123 1.85 4.60 13.95
C GLN A 123 1.71 5.40 12.64
N GLU A 124 2.82 5.94 12.14
CA GLU A 124 2.87 6.65 10.87
C GLU A 124 3.33 5.73 9.72
N GLY A 125 2.90 6.04 8.51
CA GLY A 125 3.34 5.39 7.28
C GLY A 125 3.70 6.41 6.21
N GLU A 126 4.63 6.08 5.33
CA GLU A 126 4.97 6.90 4.15
C GLU A 126 4.65 6.13 2.88
N LEU A 127 3.85 6.75 2.01
CA LEU A 127 3.63 6.26 0.66
C LEU A 127 4.80 6.67 -0.24
N LYS A 128 5.36 5.70 -0.95
CA LYS A 128 6.43 5.88 -1.93
C LYS A 128 6.06 5.20 -3.24
N HIS A 129 6.65 5.69 -4.32
CA HIS A 129 6.59 5.02 -5.63
C HIS A 129 5.16 4.78 -6.14
N LEU A 130 4.24 5.71 -5.84
CA LEU A 130 2.90 5.70 -6.43
C LEU A 130 3.01 6.02 -7.93
N ALA A 131 2.50 5.11 -8.76
CA ALA A 131 2.36 5.30 -10.20
C ALA A 131 1.07 4.59 -10.66
N VAL A 132 0.36 5.21 -11.61
CA VAL A 132 -0.91 4.76 -12.21
C VAL A 132 -0.92 5.18 -13.67
#